data_AF-A0A3M5VHX7-F1
#
_entry.id   AF-A0A3M5VHX7-F1
#
_cell.length_a   1.000
_cell.length_b   1.000
_cell.length_c   1.000
_cell.angle_alpha   90.00
_cell.angle_beta   90.00
_cell.angle_gamma   90.00
#
_symmetry.space_group_name_H-M   'P 1'
#
loop_
_entity.id
_entity.type
_entity.pdbx_description
1 polymer ?
#
loop_
_entity_poly.entity_id
_entity_poly.type
_entity_poly.pdbx_seq_one_letter_code
_entity_poly.pdbx_strand_id
1 'polypeptide(L)'
;ARCLAERGELGEAQAVLDAVKSDDHKAALAGAKAQITFLRQAADLPDAAELKSRLAQNPQDDEAAYQLAIQQLARQQYDAALEGLLKLFIRNRSYSEGLPHKTLLQVFELLGNDHPLVTVYRRKLFAALY
;
A
#
# COMPACT_ATOMS: atom_id res chain seq x y z
N ALA A 1 38.76 35.87 6.98
CA ALA A 1 38.25 34.53 7.34
C ALA A 1 37.44 34.70 8.62
N ARG A 2 36.12 34.89 8.59
CA ARG A 2 35.02 33.92 8.53
C ARG A 2 33.79 34.84 8.72
N CYS A 3 32.84 34.98 7.81
CA CYS A 3 31.59 34.23 7.83
C CYS A 3 30.72 34.81 6.69
N LEU A 4 31.03 34.46 5.45
CA LEU A 4 30.10 34.62 4.32
C LEU A 4 29.56 33.27 3.83
N ALA A 5 30.01 32.15 4.42
CA ALA A 5 29.58 30.80 4.06
C ALA A 5 28.25 30.39 4.73
N GLU A 6 27.95 30.88 5.93
CA GLU A 6 26.77 30.41 6.69
C GLU A 6 25.42 30.93 6.18
N ARG A 7 25.41 31.87 5.21
CA ARG A 7 24.17 32.48 4.69
C ARG A 7 23.76 31.96 3.31
N GLY A 8 24.65 31.19 2.65
CA GLY A 8 24.36 30.52 1.38
C GLY A 8 23.70 29.15 1.59
N GLU A 9 24.06 28.43 2.65
CA GLU A 9 23.55 27.08 2.93
C GLU A 9 22.15 27.08 3.57
N LEU A 10 21.77 28.18 4.25
CA LEU A 10 20.42 28.32 4.82
C LEU A 10 19.34 28.47 3.73
N GLY A 11 19.67 29.06 2.57
CA GLY A 11 18.72 29.19 1.46
C GLY A 11 18.40 27.84 0.80
N GLU A 12 19.41 27.00 0.61
CA GLU A 12 19.24 25.65 0.07
C GLU A 12 18.54 24.72 1.08
N ALA A 13 18.87 24.82 2.37
CA ALA A 13 18.16 24.09 3.41
C ALA A 13 16.68 24.49 3.49
N GLN A 14 16.36 25.79 3.37
CA GLN A 14 14.99 26.29 3.34
C GLN A 14 14.23 25.81 2.10
N ALA A 15 14.88 25.78 0.92
CA ALA A 15 14.28 25.32 -0.33
C ALA A 15 14.01 23.80 -0.33
N VAL A 16 14.90 23.00 0.27
CA VAL A 16 14.67 21.56 0.50
C VAL A 16 13.53 21.36 1.51
N LEU A 17 13.47 22.16 2.57
CA LEU A 17 12.34 22.15 3.51
C LEU A 17 11.02 22.61 2.89
N ASP A 18 11.04 23.58 1.97
CA ASP A 18 9.84 24.05 1.25
C ASP A 18 9.38 23.07 0.17
N ALA A 19 10.31 22.36 -0.48
CA ALA A 19 9.99 21.25 -1.37
C ALA A 19 9.25 20.13 -0.61
N VAL A 20 9.67 19.80 0.61
CA VAL A 20 8.98 18.80 1.46
C VAL A 20 7.59 19.27 1.94
N LYS A 21 7.27 20.58 1.87
CA LYS A 21 5.97 21.11 2.33
C LYS A 21 4.83 20.90 1.32
N SER A 22 5.11 20.75 0.03
CA SER A 22 4.06 20.51 -0.97
C SER A 22 3.38 19.16 -0.71
N ASP A 23 2.05 19.12 -0.82
CA ASP A 23 1.25 17.91 -0.62
C ASP A 23 1.73 16.73 -1.49
N ASP A 24 2.24 17.03 -2.68
CA ASP A 24 2.77 16.05 -3.63
C ASP A 24 4.00 15.29 -3.09
N HIS A 25 4.96 16.00 -2.48
CA HIS A 25 6.14 15.38 -1.87
C HIS A 25 5.79 14.54 -0.64
N LYS A 26 4.76 14.94 0.12
CA LYS A 26 4.25 14.14 1.25
C LYS A 26 3.58 12.86 0.77
N ALA A 27 2.79 12.94 -0.31
CA ALA A 27 2.14 11.78 -0.92
C ALA A 27 3.17 10.80 -1.51
N ALA A 28 4.18 11.31 -2.24
CA ALA A 28 5.26 10.50 -2.77
C ALA A 28 6.06 9.79 -1.66
N LEU A 29 6.36 10.50 -0.56
CA LEU A 29 7.02 9.91 0.60
C LEU A 29 6.16 8.85 1.30
N ALA A 30 4.85 9.09 1.42
CA ALA A 30 3.90 8.14 2.01
C ALA A 30 3.81 6.86 1.15
N GLY A 31 3.72 6.99 -0.17
CA GLY A 31 3.72 5.86 -1.10
C GLY A 31 5.01 5.04 -1.03
N ALA A 32 6.18 5.69 -0.98
CA ALA A 32 7.46 5.01 -0.82
C ALA A 32 7.54 4.24 0.51
N LYS A 33 7.08 4.84 1.62
CA LYS A 33 7.01 4.17 2.93
C LYS A 33 6.08 2.96 2.91
N ALA A 34 4.90 3.10 2.29
CA ALA A 34 3.96 1.99 2.17
C ALA A 34 4.53 0.84 1.34
N GLN A 35 5.21 1.12 0.23
CA GLN A 35 5.88 0.10 -0.58
C GLN A 35 6.98 -0.63 0.21
N ILE A 36 7.81 0.09 0.97
CA ILE A 36 8.82 -0.52 1.85
C ILE A 36 8.18 -1.42 2.90
N THR A 37 7.05 -1.01 3.48
CA THR A 37 6.31 -1.85 4.43
C THR A 37 5.86 -3.15 3.80
N PHE A 38 5.28 -3.13 2.59
CA PHE A 38 4.86 -4.35 1.90
C PHE A 38 6.04 -5.26 1.55
N LEU A 39 7.17 -4.69 1.11
CA LEU A 39 8.40 -5.46 0.86
C LEU A 39 8.90 -6.17 2.12
N ARG A 40 8.90 -5.47 3.27
CA ARG A 40 9.32 -6.05 4.55
C ARG A 40 8.38 -7.15 5.02
N GLN A 41 7.06 -6.94 4.90
CA GLN A 41 6.08 -7.96 5.26
C GLN A 41 6.23 -9.20 4.38
N ALA A 42 6.32 -9.02 3.06
CA ALA A 42 6.46 -10.13 2.11
C ALA A 42 7.73 -10.96 2.31
N ALA A 43 8.79 -10.40 2.89
CA ALA A 43 10.03 -11.12 3.19
C ALA A 43 9.86 -12.22 4.26
N ASP A 44 8.85 -12.11 5.12
CA ASP A 44 8.54 -13.09 6.17
C ASP A 44 7.44 -14.10 5.74
N LEU A 45 6.86 -13.90 4.55
CA LEU A 45 5.74 -14.69 4.06
C LEU A 45 6.19 -15.81 3.10
N PRO A 46 5.39 -16.88 2.97
CA PRO A 46 5.58 -17.86 1.91
C PRO A 46 5.55 -17.21 0.53
N ASP A 47 6.24 -17.83 -0.45
CA ASP A 47 6.19 -17.35 -1.84
C ASP A 47 4.78 -17.47 -2.43
N ALA A 48 4.47 -16.60 -3.38
CA ALA A 48 3.19 -16.58 -4.09
C ALA A 48 2.79 -17.94 -4.68
N ALA A 49 3.72 -18.78 -5.12
CA ALA A 49 3.41 -20.12 -5.65
C ALA A 49 2.85 -21.06 -4.57
N GLU A 50 3.43 -21.02 -3.37
CA GLU A 50 2.95 -21.81 -2.23
C GLU A 50 1.58 -21.33 -1.77
N LEU A 51 1.40 -20.01 -1.66
CA LEU A 51 0.12 -19.41 -1.26
C LEU A 51 -1.01 -19.73 -2.24
N LYS A 52 -0.72 -19.69 -3.55
CA LYS A 52 -1.67 -20.14 -4.58
C LYS A 52 -2.01 -21.61 -4.46
N SER A 53 -1.03 -22.46 -4.11
CA SER A 53 -1.26 -23.89 -3.89
C SER A 53 -2.14 -24.13 -2.66
N ARG A 54 -1.90 -23.41 -1.56
CA ARG A 54 -2.77 -23.43 -0.37
C ARG A 54 -4.20 -23.03 -0.73
N LEU A 55 -4.39 -21.96 -1.49
CA LEU A 55 -5.71 -21.49 -1.91
C LEU A 55 -6.41 -22.43 -2.90
N ALA A 56 -5.66 -23.17 -3.72
CA ALA A 56 -6.24 -24.19 -4.59
C ALA A 56 -6.80 -25.37 -3.79
N GLN A 57 -6.16 -25.74 -2.68
CA GLN A 57 -6.60 -26.80 -1.78
C GLN A 57 -7.69 -26.32 -0.81
N ASN A 58 -7.56 -25.09 -0.32
CA ASN A 58 -8.51 -24.44 0.56
C ASN A 58 -8.82 -23.01 0.09
N PRO A 59 -9.83 -22.83 -0.78
CA PRO A 59 -10.22 -21.52 -1.27
C PRO A 59 -10.68 -20.56 -0.16
N GLN A 60 -11.01 -21.07 1.02
CA GLN A 60 -11.45 -20.29 2.19
C GLN A 60 -10.33 -19.97 3.18
N ASP A 61 -9.07 -20.24 2.83
CA ASP A 61 -7.91 -19.85 3.63
C ASP A 61 -7.73 -18.31 3.59
N ASP A 62 -8.34 -17.64 4.56
CA ASP A 62 -8.28 -16.17 4.70
C ASP A 62 -6.84 -15.67 4.90
N GLU A 63 -6.02 -16.44 5.61
CA GLU A 63 -4.61 -16.12 5.83
C GLU A 63 -3.82 -16.19 4.53
N ALA A 64 -3.91 -17.31 3.80
CA ALA A 64 -3.22 -17.45 2.52
C ALA A 64 -3.68 -16.40 1.49
N ALA A 65 -4.97 -16.04 1.50
CA ALA A 65 -5.51 -14.98 0.64
C ALA A 65 -4.89 -13.61 0.98
N TYR A 66 -4.81 -13.28 2.27
CA TYR A 66 -4.20 -12.02 2.72
C TYR A 66 -2.69 -11.99 2.41
N GLN A 67 -1.97 -13.06 2.74
CA GLN A 67 -0.53 -13.18 2.48
C GLN A 67 -0.22 -13.08 0.98
N LEU A 68 -1.06 -13.67 0.12
CA LEU A 68 -0.88 -13.59 -1.33
C LEU A 68 -1.03 -12.14 -1.82
N ALA A 69 -2.00 -11.39 -1.27
CA ALA A 69 -2.15 -9.99 -1.58
C ALA A 69 -0.91 -9.18 -1.17
N ILE A 70 -0.31 -9.46 -0.01
CA ILE A 70 0.95 -8.81 0.40
C ILE A 70 2.11 -9.13 -0.54
N GLN A 71 2.27 -10.39 -0.96
CA GLN A 71 3.25 -10.77 -1.99
C GLN A 71 3.04 -10.01 -3.31
N GLN A 72 1.79 -9.85 -3.72
CA GLN A 72 1.43 -9.10 -4.93
C GLN A 72 1.74 -7.60 -4.79
N LEU A 73 1.44 -6.98 -3.64
CA LEU A 73 1.77 -5.58 -3.37
C LEU A 73 3.28 -5.32 -3.35
N ALA A 74 4.05 -6.23 -2.76
CA ALA A 74 5.51 -6.17 -2.77
C ALA A 74 6.07 -6.19 -4.21
N ARG A 75 5.39 -6.87 -5.14
CA ARG A 75 5.73 -6.96 -6.58
C ARG A 75 5.00 -5.93 -7.44
N GLN A 76 4.33 -4.94 -6.83
CA GLN A 76 3.56 -3.90 -7.51
C GLN A 76 2.43 -4.43 -8.42
N GLN A 77 1.95 -5.64 -8.14
CA GLN A 77 0.81 -6.26 -8.82
C GLN A 77 -0.49 -5.76 -8.20
N TYR A 78 -0.71 -4.44 -8.25
CA TYR A 78 -1.75 -3.75 -7.48
C TYR A 78 -3.17 -4.22 -7.81
N ASP A 79 -3.50 -4.44 -9.08
CA ASP A 79 -4.83 -4.89 -9.47
C ASP A 79 -5.18 -6.26 -8.84
N ALA A 80 -4.28 -7.24 -8.97
CA ALA A 80 -4.47 -8.57 -8.39
C ALA A 80 -4.57 -8.53 -6.86
N ALA A 81 -3.74 -7.70 -6.21
CA ALA A 81 -3.78 -7.52 -4.76
C ALA A 81 -5.09 -6.89 -4.28
N LEU A 82 -5.53 -5.81 -4.94
CA LEU A 82 -6.78 -5.12 -4.62
C LEU A 82 -7.99 -6.04 -4.83
N GLU A 83 -7.99 -6.86 -5.89
CA GLU A 83 -9.01 -7.87 -6.10
C GLU A 83 -9.04 -8.91 -4.98
N GLY A 84 -7.88 -9.46 -4.62
CA GLY A 84 -7.76 -10.44 -3.54
C GLY A 84 -8.22 -9.89 -2.19
N LEU A 85 -7.78 -8.69 -1.82
CA LEU A 85 -8.18 -8.02 -0.58
C LEU A 85 -9.67 -7.72 -0.55
N LEU A 86 -10.25 -7.27 -1.67
CA LEU A 86 -11.69 -7.00 -1.75
C LEU A 86 -12.51 -8.29 -1.62
N LYS A 87 -12.11 -9.37 -2.30
CA LYS A 87 -12.77 -10.68 -2.18
C LYS A 87 -12.72 -11.18 -0.74
N LEU A 88 -11.56 -11.06 -0.10
CA LEU A 88 -11.39 -11.41 1.31
C LEU A 88 -12.26 -10.55 2.22
N PHE A 89 -12.29 -9.23 2.00
CA PHE A 89 -13.15 -8.31 2.76
C PHE A 89 -14.63 -8.66 2.64
N ILE A 90 -15.12 -8.94 1.43
CA ILE A 90 -16.52 -9.34 1.19
C ILE A 90 -16.85 -10.63 1.92
N ARG A 91 -15.94 -11.61 1.92
CA ARG A 91 -16.12 -12.90 2.57
C ARG A 91 -16.04 -12.82 4.10
N ASN A 92 -15.01 -12.16 4.62
CA ASN A 92 -14.71 -12.08 6.04
C ASN A 92 -14.24 -10.65 6.41
N ARG A 93 -15.22 -9.77 6.66
CA ARG A 93 -14.97 -8.35 7.02
C ARG A 93 -14.17 -8.18 8.30
N SER A 94 -14.24 -9.15 9.23
CA SER A 94 -13.60 -9.09 10.54
C SER A 94 -12.24 -9.78 10.60
N TYR A 95 -11.76 -10.33 9.47
CA TYR A 95 -10.44 -10.96 9.42
C TYR A 95 -9.35 -10.04 9.99
N SER A 96 -8.62 -10.53 10.98
CA SER A 96 -7.55 -9.80 11.69
C SER A 96 -7.90 -8.36 12.03
N GLU A 97 -9.06 -8.15 12.67
CA GLU A 97 -9.53 -6.80 13.08
C GLU A 97 -9.74 -5.84 11.89
N GLY A 98 -10.29 -6.36 10.79
CA GLY A 98 -10.57 -5.59 9.58
C GLY A 98 -9.34 -5.28 8.75
N LEU A 99 -8.30 -6.11 8.84
CA LEU A 99 -7.04 -5.94 8.13
C LEU A 99 -7.20 -5.78 6.62
N PRO A 100 -8.07 -6.53 5.91
CA PRO A 100 -8.21 -6.39 4.45
C PRO A 100 -8.67 -4.99 4.04
N HIS A 101 -9.60 -4.41 4.81
CA HIS A 101 -10.09 -3.05 4.58
C HIS A 101 -9.00 -2.01 4.82
N LYS A 102 -8.27 -2.12 5.94
CA LYS A 102 -7.15 -1.21 6.26
C LYS A 102 -6.08 -1.25 5.16
N THR A 103 -5.74 -2.45 4.66
CA THR A 103 -4.75 -2.62 3.59
C THR A 103 -5.26 -2.04 2.26
N LEU A 104 -6.54 -2.21 1.90
CA LEU A 104 -7.12 -1.54 0.72
C LEU A 104 -6.93 -0.02 0.77
N LEU A 105 -7.21 0.60 1.92
CA LEU A 105 -7.04 2.05 2.09
C LEU A 105 -5.57 2.47 1.98
N GLN A 106 -4.66 1.71 2.59
CA GLN A 106 -3.22 1.95 2.47
C GLN A 106 -2.72 1.88 1.02
N VAL A 107 -3.26 0.95 0.22
CA VAL A 107 -2.94 0.85 -1.21
C VAL A 107 -3.51 2.04 -1.99
N PHE A 108 -4.68 2.55 -1.61
CA PHE A 108 -5.24 3.75 -2.23
C PHE A 108 -4.40 4.99 -1.96
N GLU A 109 -3.87 5.14 -0.75
CA GLU A 109 -2.93 6.20 -0.41
C GLU A 109 -1.61 6.04 -1.16
N LEU A 110 -1.12 4.81 -1.30
CA LEU A 110 0.11 4.51 -2.06
C LEU A 110 -0.01 4.91 -3.54
N LEU A 111 -1.14 4.58 -4.18
CA LEU A 111 -1.36 4.84 -5.60
C LEU A 111 -1.79 6.28 -5.89
N GLY A 112 -2.35 6.97 -4.89
CA GLY A 112 -2.94 8.29 -5.03
C GLY A 112 -4.40 8.26 -5.51
N ASN A 113 -5.14 9.32 -5.16
CA ASN A 113 -6.59 9.40 -5.40
C ASN A 113 -7.01 9.36 -6.88
N ASP A 114 -6.14 9.81 -7.79
CA ASP A 114 -6.44 9.92 -9.23
C ASP A 114 -6.16 8.60 -9.99
N HIS A 115 -5.53 7.63 -9.33
CA HIS A 115 -5.15 6.38 -9.99
C HIS A 115 -6.40 5.58 -10.42
N PRO A 116 -6.48 5.08 -11.66
CA PRO A 116 -7.69 4.43 -12.20
C PRO A 116 -8.13 3.21 -11.38
N LEU A 117 -7.18 2.42 -10.86
CA LEU A 117 -7.50 1.32 -9.94
C LEU A 117 -8.17 1.82 -8.66
N VAL A 118 -7.72 2.93 -8.08
CA VAL A 118 -8.31 3.47 -6.84
C VAL A 118 -9.77 3.84 -7.07
N THR A 119 -10.08 4.52 -8.17
CA THR A 119 -11.46 4.85 -8.55
C THR A 119 -12.34 3.60 -8.65
N VAL A 120 -11.86 2.57 -9.35
CA VAL A 120 -12.61 1.31 -9.56
C VAL A 120 -12.84 0.59 -8.23
N TYR A 121 -11.79 0.40 -7.42
CA TYR A 121 -11.87 -0.39 -6.21
C TYR A 121 -12.55 0.35 -5.06
N ARG A 122 -12.49 1.69 -4.98
CA ARG A 122 -13.34 2.47 -4.05
C ARG A 122 -14.81 2.23 -4.33
N ARG A 123 -15.24 2.32 -5.60
CA ARG A 123 -16.63 2.06 -5.96
C ARG A 123 -17.08 0.64 -5.56
N LYS A 124 -16.23 -0.36 -5.82
CA LYS A 124 -16.51 -1.75 -5.41
C LYS A 124 -16.57 -1.92 -3.90
N LEU A 125 -15.65 -1.27 -3.16
CA LEU A 125 -15.62 -1.31 -1.69
C LEU A 125 -16.87 -0.67 -1.08
N PHE A 126 -17.29 0.50 -1.59
CA PHE A 126 -18.55 1.13 -1.17
C PHE A 126 -19.75 0.21 -1.46
N ALA A 127 -19.83 -0.38 -2.65
CA ALA A 127 -20.90 -1.32 -3.00
C ALA A 127 -20.90 -2.58 -2.10
N ALA A 128 -19.75 -2.96 -1.54
CA ALA A 128 -19.64 -4.07 -0.61
C ALA A 128 -19.98 -3.72 0.84
N LEU A 129 -20.19 -2.44 1.18
CA LEU A 129 -20.54 -1.98 2.54
C LEU A 129 -22.06 -1.82 2.74
N TYR A 130 -22.82 -1.63 1.66
CA TYR A 130 -24.27 -1.49 1.64
C TYR A 130 -24.94 -2.79 1.16
#